data_AF-A0A252AM16-F1
#
_entry.id   AF-A0A252AM16-F1
#
_cell.length_a   1.000
_cell.length_b   1.000
_cell.length_c   1.000
_cell.angle_alpha   90.00
_cell.angle_beta   90.00
_cell.angle_gamma   90.00
#
_symmetry.space_group_name_H-M   'P 1'
#
loop_
_entity.id
_entity.type
_entity.pdbx_description
1 polymer ?
#
loop_
_entity_poly.entity_id
_entity_poly.type
_entity_poly.pdbx_seq_one_letter_code
_entity_poly.pdbx_strand_id
1 'polypeptide(L)' 'MSIAKKSDTPPHGFILAYARKSGDREWVCFKANHPSPASLEGMAAIDAGIWVQYGNRDGRDVIYVRGR' A
#
# COMPACT_ATOMS: atom_id res chain seq x y z
N MET A 1 17.05 -1.21 0.91
CA MET A 1 16.72 -0.27 -0.19
C MET A 1 15.21 -0.33 -0.38
N SER A 2 14.45 0.66 0.10
CA SER A 2 12.98 0.65 -0.08
C SER A 2 12.58 1.79 -0.99
N ILE A 3 12.30 1.45 -2.25
CA ILE A 3 11.65 2.34 -3.21
C ILE A 3 10.16 2.35 -2.85
N ALA A 4 9.82 3.01 -1.74
CA ALA A 4 8.46 3.48 -1.55
C ALA A 4 8.26 4.59 -2.58
N LYS A 5 7.37 4.40 -3.56
CA LYS A 5 7.04 5.44 -4.51
C LYS A 5 6.40 6.60 -3.73
N LYS A 6 7.22 7.61 -3.40
CA LYS A 6 6.85 8.86 -2.71
C LYS A 6 6.00 9.76 -3.62
N SER A 7 4.87 9.26 -4.11
CA SER A 7 3.83 10.16 -4.65
C SER A 7 2.72 10.22 -3.61
N ASP A 8 2.30 11.44 -3.27
CA ASP A 8 1.25 11.73 -2.28
C ASP A 8 -0.10 11.11 -2.68
N THR A 9 -0.27 10.76 -3.95
CA THR A 9 -1.54 10.29 -4.52
C THR A 9 -1.35 8.96 -5.26
N PRO A 10 -2.17 7.93 -5.00
CA PRO A 10 -2.14 6.70 -5.79
C PRO A 10 -2.55 7.00 -7.24
N PRO A 11 -2.00 6.27 -8.24
CA PRO A 11 -2.40 6.44 -9.64
C PRO A 11 -3.89 6.08 -9.85
N HIS A 12 -4.48 6.60 -10.91
CA HIS A 12 -5.86 6.26 -11.30
C HIS A 12 -6.03 4.74 -11.48
N GLY A 13 -7.15 4.21 -10.97
CA GLY A 13 -7.47 2.77 -11.03
C GLY A 13 -6.86 1.93 -9.91
N PHE A 14 -6.23 2.53 -8.91
CA PHE A 14 -5.78 1.82 -7.70
C PHE A 14 -6.84 1.88 -6.60
N ILE A 15 -6.99 0.77 -5.88
CA ILE A 15 -7.93 0.60 -4.77
C ILE A 15 -7.15 0.35 -3.48
N LEU A 16 -7.63 0.88 -2.36
CA LEU A 16 -7.02 0.68 -1.05
C LEU A 16 -7.20 -0.78 -0.62
N ALA A 17 -6.10 -1.49 -0.40
CA ALA A 17 -6.09 -2.87 0.09
C ALA A 17 -5.87 -2.89 1.61
N TYR A 18 -4.84 -2.17 2.07
CA TYR A 18 -4.47 -2.11 3.48
C TYR A 18 -4.12 -0.69 3.91
N ALA A 19 -4.43 -0.36 5.17
CA ALA A 19 -3.91 0.84 5.82
C ALA A 19 -3.52 0.52 7.26
N ARG A 20 -2.51 1.21 7.78
CA ARG A 20 -2.16 1.23 9.20
C ARG A 20 -1.78 2.64 9.61
N LYS A 21 -1.82 2.91 10.91
CA LYS A 21 -1.18 4.12 11.44
C LYS A 21 0.35 3.95 11.30
N SER A 22 1.06 4.98 10.87
CA SER A 22 2.52 4.90 10.70
C SER A 22 3.18 4.59 12.04
N GLY A 23 4.06 3.57 12.04
CA GLY A 23 4.70 3.04 13.24
C GLY A 23 3.87 1.98 13.98
N ASP A 24 2.61 1.76 13.59
CA ASP A 24 1.82 0.65 14.08
C ASP A 24 2.22 -0.67 13.40
N ARG A 25 1.94 -1.78 14.08
CA ARG A 25 2.27 -3.12 13.56
C ARG A 25 1.09 -3.75 12.81
N GLU A 26 -0.13 -3.35 13.13
CA GLU A 26 -1.32 -3.97 12.55
C GLU A 26 -1.79 -3.25 11.29
N TRP A 27 -2.01 -4.03 10.25
CA TRP A 27 -2.64 -3.57 9.01
C TRP A 27 -4.13 -3.86 9.03
N VAL A 28 -4.92 -2.80 8.82
CA VAL A 28 -6.36 -2.90 8.59
C VAL A 28 -6.60 -3.22 7.12
N CYS A 29 -7.35 -4.29 6.87
CA CYS A 29 -7.72 -4.73 5.52
C CYS A 29 -9.04 -4.08 5.08
N PHE A 30 -9.08 -3.51 3.88
CA PHE A 30 -10.27 -2.82 3.35
C PHE A 30 -11.02 -3.64 2.29
N LYS A 31 -10.41 -4.70 1.74
CA LYS A 31 -11.05 -5.62 0.80
C LYS A 31 -10.57 -7.05 1.01
N ALA A 32 -11.51 -7.98 1.08
CA ALA A 32 -11.20 -9.41 1.09
C ALA A 32 -10.59 -9.83 -0.26
N ASN A 33 -9.67 -10.80 -0.23
CA ASN A 33 -8.91 -11.38 -1.36
C ASN A 33 -7.63 -10.66 -1.80
N HIS A 34 -6.93 -9.97 -0.89
CA HIS A 34 -5.57 -9.53 -1.15
C HIS A 34 -4.55 -10.43 -0.43
N PRO A 35 -3.34 -10.62 -1.01
CA PRO A 35 -2.21 -11.21 -0.31
C PRO A 35 -1.87 -10.42 0.96
N SER A 36 -1.16 -11.05 1.89
CA SER A 36 -0.71 -10.39 3.11
C SER A 36 0.04 -9.08 2.80
N PRO A 37 -0.07 -8.05 3.67
CA PRO A 37 0.58 -6.76 3.44
C PRO A 37 2.09 -6.90 3.22
N ALA A 38 2.78 -7.77 3.98
CA ALA A 38 4.20 -8.05 3.76
C ALA A 38 4.51 -8.61 2.36
N SER A 39 3.63 -9.43 1.80
CA SER A 39 3.76 -9.94 0.42
C SER A 39 3.60 -8.81 -0.59
N LEU A 40 2.61 -7.94 -0.39
CA LEU A 40 2.38 -6.78 -1.26
C LEU A 40 3.53 -5.77 -1.20
N GLU A 41 4.08 -5.52 -0.01
CA GLU A 41 5.26 -4.66 0.16
C GLU A 41 6.47 -5.20 -0.63
N GLY A 42 6.69 -6.51 -0.58
CA GLY A 42 7.73 -7.16 -1.39
C GLY A 42 7.46 -7.10 -2.89
N MET A 43 6.20 -7.33 -3.30
CA MET A 43 5.80 -7.28 -4.70
C MET A 43 5.80 -5.86 -5.26
N ALA A 44 5.61 -4.81 -4.45
CA ALA A 44 5.63 -3.41 -4.89
C ALA A 44 6.96 -3.00 -5.56
N ALA A 45 8.05 -3.72 -5.28
CA ALA A 45 9.34 -3.50 -5.92
C ALA A 45 9.39 -3.99 -7.39
N ILE A 46 8.52 -4.92 -7.77
CA ILE A 46 8.51 -5.59 -9.09
C ILE A 46 7.21 -5.39 -9.87
N ASP A 47 6.07 -5.29 -9.18
CA ASP A 47 4.75 -5.20 -9.77
C ASP A 47 4.29 -3.73 -9.80
N ALA A 48 4.17 -3.19 -11.01
CA ALA A 48 3.71 -1.81 -11.21
C ALA A 48 2.22 -1.60 -10.84
N GLY A 49 1.46 -2.68 -10.62
CA GLY A 49 0.09 -2.71 -10.13
C GLY A 49 -0.03 -2.72 -8.61
N ILE A 50 1.08 -2.64 -7.87
CA ILE A 50 1.05 -2.44 -6.42
C ILE A 50 1.71 -1.12 -6.08
N TRP A 51 1.05 -0.36 -5.22
CA TRP A 51 1.51 0.95 -4.78
C TRP A 51 1.54 0.99 -3.27
N VAL A 52 2.68 1.36 -2.70
CA VAL A 52 2.86 1.48 -1.25
C VAL A 52 3.30 2.89 -0.91
N GLN A 53 2.64 3.47 0.07
CA GLN A 53 2.96 4.79 0.60
C GLN A 53 3.12 4.68 2.11
N TYR A 54 4.26 5.14 2.63
CA TYR A 54 4.53 5.22 4.06
C TYR A 54 4.53 6.69 4.50
N GLY A 55 3.96 6.96 5.67
CA GLY A 55 3.94 8.30 6.25
C GLY A 55 3.20 9.31 5.37
N ASN A 56 1.96 8.98 4.96
CA ASN A 56 1.11 9.95 4.26
C ASN A 56 0.78 11.15 5.18
N ARG A 57 0.13 12.20 4.64
CA ARG A 57 -0.23 13.41 5.40
C ARG A 57 -1.09 13.16 6.65
N ASP A 58 -1.80 12.05 6.71
CA ASP A 58 -2.63 11.62 7.85
C ASP A 58 -1.84 10.80 8.88
N GLY A 59 -0.54 10.59 8.67
CA GLY A 59 0.30 9.73 9.50
C GLY A 59 -0.05 8.26 9.36
N ARG A 60 -0.41 7.82 8.15
CA ARG A 60 -0.76 6.44 7.82
C ARG A 60 0.17 5.86 6.77
N ASP A 61 0.38 4.55 6.88
CA ASP A 61 0.95 3.75 5.81
C ASP A 61 -0.19 3.04 5.09
N VAL A 62 -0.14 3.02 3.77
CA VAL A 62 -1.22 2.50 2.92
C VAL A 62 -0.64 1.67 1.78
N ILE A 63 -1.35 0.60 1.45
CA ILE A 63 -1.07 -0.26 0.30
C ILE A 63 -2.29 -0.21 -0.61
N TYR A 64 -2.06 0.20 -1.85
CA TYR A 64 -3.03 0.13 -2.91
C TYR A 64 -2.64 -0.96 -3.92
N VAL A 65 -3.65 -1.57 -4.50
CA VAL A 65 -3.50 -2.52 -5.60
C VAL A 65 -4.32 -2.03 -6.79
N ARG A 66 -3.91 -2.37 -8.00
CA ARG A 66 -4.65 -2.00 -9.21
C ARG A 66 -6.01 -2.74 -9.22
N GLY A 67 -7.09 -1.98 -9.27
CA GLY A 67 -8.43 -2.50 -9.49
C GLY A 67 -8.53 -3.08 -10.91
N ARG A 68 -9.18 -4.23 -11.04
CA ARG A 68 -9.61 -4.78 -12.34
C ARG A 68 -10.72 -3.93 -12.93
#